data_AF-A0A7C1V9N8-F1
#
_entry.id   AF-A0A7C1V9N8-F1
#
_cell.length_a   1.000
_cell.length_b   1.000
_cell.length_c   1.000
_cell.angle_alpha   90.00
_cell.angle_beta   90.00
_cell.angle_gamma   90.00
#
_symmetry.space_group_name_H-M   'P 1'
#
loop_
_entity.id
_entity.type
_entity.pdbx_description
1 polymer ?
#
loop_
_entity_poly.entity_id
_entity_poly.type
_entity_poly.pdbx_seq_one_letter_code
_entity_poly.pdbx_strand_id
1 'polypeptide(L)'
;MLPFNTRPESDMIVYGTWEIWLIQTLQNSDGWIKPFMEMFTWAGYPQAYMAIVAIIYWSFDRRLGLRMAIFLPITASLNSILKQGFHAPRPFWVDQSIIAMHPENGFGMPSGHAQAATVWLLAGAYLRKKWFWIIALVMTLGVGISRPYLGVHFPSQVILGWLIGIAVIICFIRFESAVLSWLSKHKFSHQLLIVLGCSVLIFLLGSMFVLLLNTWSMPADWESNASLYLPLDKVGLKSYGLASVAGNTGSFLGVTMGALLMSRKEVFDAGGIWWIRLLRSFIGLVCLILLYSGLQVISPDKSMNFLYAGWRFLGFYLIALSAVFLIPQLFIRLNLLKNKS
;
A
#
# COMPACT_ATOMS: atom_id res chain seq x y z
N MET A 1 -4.36 31.03 24.94
CA MET A 1 -3.48 29.87 25.19
C MET A 1 -4.07 29.10 26.35
N LEU A 2 -4.64 27.92 26.08
CA LEU A 2 -5.06 26.98 27.11
C LEU A 2 -4.22 25.71 26.94
N PRO A 3 -3.55 25.22 27.99
CA PRO A 3 -2.80 23.98 27.92
C PRO A 3 -3.80 22.82 28.07
N PHE A 4 -4.14 22.16 26.97
CA PHE A 4 -4.75 20.83 27.04
C PHE A 4 -3.64 19.82 27.28
N ASN A 5 -3.19 19.68 28.54
CA ASN A 5 -2.42 18.52 28.94
C ASN A 5 -2.67 18.16 30.41
N THR A 6 -3.81 17.50 30.65
CA THR A 6 -3.98 16.53 31.74
C THR A 6 -4.98 15.48 31.25
N ARG A 7 -4.47 14.40 30.65
CA ARG A 7 -5.26 13.16 30.55
C ARG A 7 -5.19 12.47 31.92
N PRO A 8 -6.32 12.08 32.53
CA PRO A 8 -6.31 11.24 33.72
C PRO A 8 -5.72 9.87 33.36
N GLU A 9 -4.91 9.30 34.24
CA GLU A 9 -4.32 7.94 34.13
C GLU A 9 -5.38 6.81 33.99
N SER A 10 -6.66 7.10 34.20
CA SER A 10 -7.77 6.15 34.12
C SER A 10 -8.37 5.95 32.72
N ASP A 11 -7.96 6.74 31.72
CA ASP A 11 -8.43 6.60 30.33
C ASP A 11 -7.41 5.89 29.43
N MET A 12 -6.71 4.89 29.98
CA MET A 12 -6.19 3.84 29.10
C MET A 12 -7.40 3.28 28.37
N ILE A 13 -7.45 3.46 27.04
CA ILE A 13 -8.20 2.52 26.20
C ILE A 13 -7.66 1.17 26.66
N VAL A 14 -8.43 0.45 27.46
CA VAL A 14 -8.20 -0.96 27.74
C VAL A 14 -8.33 -1.58 26.36
N TYR A 15 -7.21 -1.70 25.64
CA TYR A 15 -7.16 -2.49 24.42
C TYR A 15 -7.74 -3.83 24.81
N GLY A 16 -8.81 -4.22 24.11
CA GLY A 16 -9.76 -5.17 24.65
C GLY A 16 -9.02 -6.41 25.12
N THR A 17 -9.22 -6.81 26.37
CA THR A 17 -8.64 -8.04 26.92
C THR A 17 -8.90 -9.23 25.99
N TRP A 18 -10.02 -9.21 25.26
CA TRP A 18 -10.36 -10.17 24.21
C TRP A 18 -9.43 -10.14 22.98
N GLU A 19 -8.93 -8.97 22.56
CA GLU A 19 -8.03 -8.84 21.39
C GLU A 19 -6.66 -9.42 21.71
N ILE A 20 -6.13 -9.10 22.90
CA ILE A 20 -4.88 -9.65 23.43
C ILE A 20 -5.01 -11.16 23.59
N TRP A 21 -6.08 -11.62 24.23
CA TRP A 21 -6.39 -13.05 24.38
C TRP A 21 -6.46 -13.77 23.02
N LEU A 22 -7.09 -13.16 22.01
CA LEU A 22 -7.18 -13.77 20.68
C LEU A 22 -5.80 -13.86 20.03
N ILE A 23 -4.97 -12.83 20.12
CA ILE A 23 -3.60 -12.86 19.59
C ILE A 23 -2.80 -13.96 20.28
N GLN A 24 -2.82 -14.03 21.62
CA GLN A 24 -2.14 -15.09 22.37
C GLN A 24 -2.64 -16.48 21.96
N THR A 25 -3.94 -16.66 21.80
CA THR A 25 -4.53 -17.93 21.35
C THR A 25 -4.03 -18.32 19.96
N LEU A 26 -3.94 -17.35 19.03
CA LEU A 26 -3.37 -17.57 17.71
C LEU A 26 -1.88 -17.94 17.77
N GLN A 27 -1.11 -17.27 18.64
CA GLN A 27 0.34 -17.52 18.80
C GLN A 27 0.66 -18.83 19.51
N ASN A 28 -0.25 -19.30 20.37
CA ASN A 28 -0.16 -20.59 21.05
C ASN A 28 -0.61 -21.77 20.17
N SER A 29 -1.05 -21.52 18.93
CA SER A 29 -1.37 -22.60 17.99
C SER A 29 -0.13 -23.40 17.60
N ASP A 30 -0.33 -24.66 17.22
CA ASP A 30 0.74 -25.52 16.75
C ASP A 30 1.49 -24.84 15.58
N GLY A 31 2.82 -24.87 15.60
CA GLY A 31 3.67 -24.09 14.69
C GLY A 31 3.51 -24.35 13.18
N TRP A 32 2.67 -25.32 12.77
CA TRP A 32 2.38 -25.61 11.36
C TRP A 32 1.63 -24.48 10.65
N ILE A 33 0.90 -23.63 11.38
CA ILE A 33 0.16 -22.48 10.81
C ILE A 33 1.11 -21.35 10.41
N LYS A 34 2.23 -21.20 11.12
CA LYS A 34 3.22 -20.13 10.93
C LYS A 34 3.64 -19.91 9.46
N PRO A 35 4.10 -20.93 8.70
CA PRO A 35 4.54 -20.71 7.31
C PRO A 35 3.42 -20.18 6.42
N PHE A 36 2.15 -20.56 6.65
CA PHE A 36 1.02 -20.03 5.89
C PHE A 36 0.76 -18.55 6.22
N MET A 37 0.87 -18.17 7.50
CA MET A 37 0.72 -16.78 7.93
C MET A 37 1.85 -15.89 7.39
N GLU A 38 3.08 -16.41 7.37
CA GLU A 38 4.23 -15.75 6.75
C GLU A 38 4.05 -15.61 5.23
N MET A 39 3.55 -16.65 4.55
CA MET A 39 3.24 -16.59 3.12
C MET A 39 2.17 -15.53 2.81
N PHE A 40 1.06 -15.52 3.55
CA PHE A 40 0.00 -14.53 3.35
C PHE A 40 0.49 -13.11 3.64
N THR A 41 1.22 -12.88 4.72
CA THR A 41 1.76 -11.54 4.97
C THR A 41 2.75 -11.13 3.88
N TRP A 42 3.54 -12.07 3.36
CA TRP A 42 4.50 -11.77 2.30
C TRP A 42 3.79 -11.30 1.03
N ALA A 43 2.71 -11.99 0.64
CA ALA A 43 1.86 -11.59 -0.47
C ALA A 43 1.15 -10.24 -0.23
N GLY A 44 1.06 -9.81 1.03
CA GLY A 44 0.52 -8.51 1.44
C GLY A 44 1.51 -7.35 1.37
N TYR A 45 2.79 -7.58 1.07
CA TYR A 45 3.77 -6.49 0.95
C TYR A 45 3.58 -5.67 -0.34
N PRO A 46 3.91 -4.36 -0.32
CA PRO A 46 3.83 -3.51 -1.51
C PRO A 46 4.62 -4.04 -2.72
N GLN A 47 5.77 -4.67 -2.50
CA GLN A 47 6.61 -5.24 -3.56
C GLN A 47 5.91 -6.43 -4.24
N ALA A 48 5.26 -7.29 -3.47
CA ALA A 48 4.49 -8.42 -3.99
C ALA A 48 3.31 -7.92 -4.82
N TYR A 49 2.54 -6.94 -4.30
CA TYR A 49 1.45 -6.32 -5.06
C TYR A 49 1.93 -5.65 -6.34
N MET A 50 3.05 -4.91 -6.31
CA MET A 50 3.60 -4.27 -7.48
C MET A 50 3.97 -5.28 -8.57
N ALA A 51 4.63 -6.38 -8.19
CA ALA A 51 4.98 -7.45 -9.12
C ALA A 51 3.72 -8.12 -9.72
N ILE A 52 2.77 -8.54 -8.87
CA ILE A 52 1.54 -9.20 -9.30
C ILE A 52 0.72 -8.30 -10.23
N VAL A 53 0.52 -7.04 -9.85
CA VAL A 53 -0.27 -6.07 -10.64
C VAL A 53 0.41 -5.77 -11.97
N ALA A 54 1.74 -5.62 -11.99
CA ALA A 54 2.49 -5.41 -13.22
C ALA A 54 2.37 -6.62 -14.17
N ILE A 55 2.50 -7.84 -13.65
CA ILE A 55 2.30 -9.08 -14.42
C ILE A 55 0.87 -9.13 -15.00
N ILE A 56 -0.15 -8.84 -14.19
CA ILE A 56 -1.54 -8.80 -14.67
C ILE A 56 -1.69 -7.77 -15.80
N TYR A 57 -1.15 -6.56 -15.60
CA TYR A 57 -1.22 -5.46 -16.56
C TYR A 57 -0.55 -5.79 -17.90
N TRP A 58 0.63 -6.41 -17.89
CA TRP A 58 1.40 -6.71 -19.10
C TRP A 58 0.97 -7.99 -19.81
N SER A 59 0.50 -8.99 -19.05
CA SER A 59 0.49 -10.38 -19.53
C SER A 59 -0.87 -11.08 -19.45
N PHE A 60 -1.87 -10.51 -18.76
CA PHE A 60 -3.16 -11.16 -18.58
C PHE A 60 -4.33 -10.26 -18.95
N ASP A 61 -4.49 -9.16 -18.23
CA ASP A 61 -5.60 -8.24 -18.41
C ASP A 61 -5.15 -6.82 -18.08
N ARG A 62 -4.93 -6.04 -19.15
CA ARG A 62 -4.50 -4.64 -19.06
C ARG A 62 -5.47 -3.78 -18.26
N ARG A 63 -6.78 -4.01 -18.40
CA ARG A 63 -7.79 -3.18 -17.72
C ARG A 63 -7.80 -3.48 -16.23
N LEU A 64 -7.79 -4.76 -15.86
CA LEU A 64 -7.70 -5.18 -14.46
C LEU A 64 -6.40 -4.69 -13.82
N GLY A 65 -5.25 -4.93 -14.45
CA GLY A 65 -3.96 -4.54 -13.92
C GLY A 65 -3.87 -3.02 -13.71
N LEU A 66 -4.37 -2.22 -14.66
CA LEU A 66 -4.39 -0.77 -14.50
C LEU A 66 -5.34 -0.31 -13.38
N ARG A 67 -6.52 -0.91 -13.26
CA ARG A 67 -7.45 -0.63 -12.14
C ARG A 67 -6.81 -0.90 -10.79
N MET A 68 -6.14 -2.05 -10.64
CA MET A 68 -5.42 -2.40 -9.42
C MET A 68 -4.25 -1.44 -9.17
N ALA A 69 -3.50 -1.07 -10.21
CA ALA A 69 -2.38 -0.14 -10.11
C ALA A 69 -2.81 1.26 -9.65
N ILE A 70 -3.99 1.74 -10.06
CA ILE A 70 -4.54 3.03 -9.61
C ILE A 70 -5.14 2.91 -8.20
N PHE A 71 -5.83 1.80 -7.90
CA PHE A 71 -6.48 1.58 -6.61
C PHE A 71 -5.49 1.55 -5.44
N LEU A 72 -4.36 0.83 -5.59
CA LEU A 72 -3.38 0.62 -4.52
C LEU A 72 -2.80 1.93 -3.94
N PRO A 73 -2.28 2.89 -4.72
CA PRO A 73 -1.77 4.15 -4.16
C PRO A 73 -2.88 5.03 -3.57
N ILE A 74 -4.12 4.97 -4.08
CA ILE A 74 -5.26 5.69 -3.46
C ILE A 74 -5.52 5.15 -2.06
N THR A 75 -5.67 3.82 -1.93
CA THR A 75 -5.96 3.19 -0.64
C THR A 75 -4.78 3.32 0.33
N ALA A 76 -3.53 3.21 -0.15
CA ALA A 76 -2.35 3.43 0.67
C ALA A 76 -2.24 4.88 1.19
N SER A 77 -2.58 5.88 0.35
CA SER A 77 -2.61 7.29 0.75
C SER A 77 -3.64 7.53 1.85
N LEU A 78 -4.86 7.01 1.69
CA LEU A 78 -5.90 7.10 2.71
C LEU A 78 -5.50 6.37 4.00
N ASN A 79 -4.89 5.19 3.89
CA ASN A 79 -4.39 4.45 5.05
C ASN A 79 -3.35 5.28 5.82
N SER A 80 -2.38 5.89 5.13
CA SER A 80 -1.36 6.73 5.77
C SER A 80 -1.96 7.93 6.49
N ILE A 81 -2.96 8.60 5.90
CA ILE A 81 -3.66 9.73 6.53
C ILE A 81 -4.40 9.27 7.80
N LEU A 82 -5.17 8.19 7.71
CA LEU A 82 -5.94 7.67 8.83
C LEU A 82 -5.04 7.11 9.94
N LYS A 83 -3.94 6.45 9.57
CA LYS A 83 -2.93 5.96 10.52
C LYS A 83 -2.35 7.05 11.37
N GLN A 84 -2.09 8.19 10.75
CA GLN A 84 -1.72 9.38 11.49
C GLN A 84 -2.94 9.78 12.32
N GLY A 85 -4.07 10.20 11.76
CA GLY A 85 -5.25 10.64 12.52
C GLY A 85 -5.65 9.83 13.78
N PHE A 86 -5.58 8.49 13.75
CA PHE A 86 -5.89 7.64 14.92
C PHE A 86 -4.75 7.52 15.94
N HIS A 87 -3.49 7.60 15.52
CA HIS A 87 -2.30 7.45 16.37
C HIS A 87 -2.31 6.21 17.28
N ALA A 88 -3.00 5.14 16.87
CA ALA A 88 -3.22 3.98 17.71
C ALA A 88 -1.96 3.09 17.80
N PRO A 89 -1.67 2.51 18.98
CA PRO A 89 -0.53 1.64 19.19
C PRO A 89 -0.71 0.27 18.53
N ARG A 90 0.36 -0.51 18.55
CA ARG A 90 0.34 -1.92 18.17
C ARG A 90 0.24 -2.81 19.42
N PRO A 91 -0.18 -4.08 19.27
CA PRO A 91 -0.28 -5.00 20.41
C PRO A 91 1.00 -5.08 21.24
N PHE A 92 2.15 -5.31 20.59
CA PHE A 92 3.45 -5.40 21.26
C PHE A 92 3.96 -4.07 21.85
N TRP A 93 3.27 -2.94 21.61
CA TRP A 93 3.59 -1.68 22.29
C TRP A 93 2.91 -1.62 23.66
N VAL A 94 1.78 -2.29 23.85
CA VAL A 94 0.97 -2.17 25.07
C VAL A 94 0.99 -3.42 25.93
N ASP A 95 1.40 -4.57 25.37
CA ASP A 95 1.47 -5.84 26.10
C ASP A 95 2.71 -6.65 25.68
N GLN A 96 3.58 -6.93 26.65
CA GLN A 96 4.85 -7.66 26.45
C GLN A 96 4.64 -9.16 26.21
N SER A 97 3.46 -9.72 26.51
CA SER A 97 3.16 -11.12 26.23
C SER A 97 2.97 -11.40 24.73
N ILE A 98 2.78 -10.36 23.91
CA ILE A 98 2.59 -10.50 22.47
C ILE A 98 3.92 -10.53 21.74
N ILE A 99 4.17 -11.62 20.99
CA ILE A 99 5.40 -11.77 20.20
C ILE A 99 5.25 -11.08 18.84
N ALA A 100 6.04 -10.03 18.56
CA ALA A 100 6.05 -9.38 17.25
C ALA A 100 7.04 -10.07 16.29
N MET A 101 6.52 -10.82 15.32
CA MET A 101 7.35 -11.59 14.37
C MET A 101 7.87 -10.75 13.19
N HIS A 102 7.18 -9.65 12.85
CA HIS A 102 7.59 -8.69 11.82
C HIS A 102 7.32 -7.24 12.28
N PRO A 103 8.02 -6.75 13.31
CA PRO A 103 7.70 -5.49 13.95
C PRO A 103 7.83 -4.30 12.98
N GLU A 104 6.89 -3.38 13.10
CA GLU A 104 6.84 -2.12 12.33
C GLU A 104 6.76 -0.93 13.29
N ASN A 105 7.56 0.11 13.04
CA ASN A 105 7.70 1.29 13.90
C ASN A 105 6.75 2.46 13.55
N GLY A 106 5.52 2.14 13.14
CA GLY A 106 4.49 3.12 12.81
C GLY A 106 3.14 2.70 13.37
N PHE A 107 2.19 3.63 13.50
CA PHE A 107 0.88 3.37 14.09
C PHE A 107 0.13 2.15 13.51
N GLY A 108 -0.65 1.50 14.38
CA GLY A 108 -1.34 0.24 14.10
C GLY A 108 -2.66 0.40 13.34
N MET A 109 -3.43 1.45 13.59
CA MET A 109 -4.81 1.56 13.10
C MET A 109 -4.96 2.56 11.96
N PRO A 110 -5.58 2.22 10.83
CA PRO A 110 -6.03 0.88 10.40
C PRO A 110 -4.90 0.04 9.80
N SER A 111 -5.06 -1.28 9.74
CA SER A 111 -4.05 -2.17 9.17
C SER A 111 -3.89 -1.97 7.66
N GLY A 112 -2.69 -1.52 7.24
CA GLY A 112 -2.38 -1.28 5.82
C GLY A 112 -2.36 -2.54 4.96
N HIS A 113 -1.88 -3.67 5.51
CA HIS A 113 -1.87 -4.95 4.79
C HIS A 113 -3.31 -5.45 4.55
N ALA A 114 -4.17 -5.41 5.58
CA ALA A 114 -5.57 -5.80 5.45
C ALA A 114 -6.32 -4.90 4.46
N GLN A 115 -6.11 -3.58 4.55
CA GLN A 115 -6.73 -2.62 3.64
C GLN A 115 -6.26 -2.83 2.19
N ALA A 116 -4.96 -3.02 1.95
CA ALA A 116 -4.41 -3.29 0.62
C ALA A 116 -4.93 -4.61 0.04
N ALA A 117 -5.11 -5.65 0.87
CA ALA A 117 -5.61 -6.95 0.44
C ALA A 117 -7.03 -6.94 -0.12
N THR A 118 -7.79 -5.86 0.10
CA THR A 118 -9.09 -5.67 -0.57
C THR A 118 -8.95 -5.49 -2.08
N VAL A 119 -7.75 -5.21 -2.62
CA VAL A 119 -7.50 -5.18 -4.07
C VAL A 119 -7.88 -6.50 -4.76
N TRP A 120 -7.82 -7.62 -4.04
CA TRP A 120 -8.29 -8.91 -4.54
C TRP A 120 -9.81 -8.97 -4.71
N LEU A 121 -10.57 -8.32 -3.82
CA LEU A 121 -12.02 -8.16 -3.95
C LEU A 121 -12.37 -7.26 -5.16
N LEU A 122 -11.59 -6.20 -5.42
CA LEU A 122 -11.72 -5.41 -6.64
C LEU A 122 -11.53 -6.28 -7.89
N ALA A 123 -10.52 -7.14 -7.89
CA ALA A 123 -10.30 -8.09 -8.99
C ALA A 123 -11.43 -9.11 -9.12
N GLY A 124 -11.99 -9.61 -8.01
CA GLY A 124 -13.16 -10.49 -8.01
C GLY A 124 -14.41 -9.82 -8.59
N ALA A 125 -14.68 -8.57 -8.19
CA ALA A 125 -15.79 -7.78 -8.71
C ALA A 125 -15.65 -7.50 -10.22
N TYR A 126 -14.41 -7.32 -10.69
CA TYR A 126 -14.12 -7.13 -12.11
C TYR A 126 -14.30 -8.42 -12.92
N LEU A 127 -13.71 -9.54 -12.46
CA LEU A 127 -13.71 -10.80 -13.21
C LEU A 127 -15.06 -11.53 -13.18
N ARG A 128 -15.84 -11.36 -12.11
CA ARG A 128 -17.16 -11.98 -11.91
C ARG A 128 -17.18 -13.51 -12.04
N LYS A 129 -16.05 -14.17 -11.74
CA LYS A 129 -15.93 -15.64 -11.77
C LYS A 129 -16.04 -16.20 -10.35
N LYS A 130 -16.93 -17.18 -10.14
CA LYS A 130 -17.15 -17.80 -8.81
C LYS A 130 -15.85 -18.32 -8.19
N TRP A 131 -15.03 -19.04 -8.95
CA TRP A 131 -13.75 -19.56 -8.46
C TRP A 131 -12.75 -18.46 -8.07
N PHE A 132 -12.77 -17.32 -8.76
CA PHE A 132 -11.86 -16.21 -8.44
C PHE A 132 -12.30 -15.48 -7.18
N TRP A 133 -13.61 -15.39 -6.90
CA TRP A 133 -14.09 -14.87 -5.63
C TRP A 133 -13.58 -15.66 -4.43
N ILE A 134 -13.44 -16.99 -4.57
CA ILE A 134 -12.83 -17.83 -3.53
C ILE A 134 -11.38 -17.39 -3.30
N ILE A 135 -10.58 -17.25 -4.37
CA ILE A 135 -9.20 -16.75 -4.27
C ILE A 135 -9.16 -15.37 -3.63
N ALA A 136 -10.05 -14.47 -4.06
CA ALA A 136 -10.10 -13.12 -3.52
C ALA A 136 -10.36 -13.09 -2.02
N LEU A 137 -11.35 -13.88 -1.56
CA LEU A 137 -11.67 -14.03 -0.15
C LEU A 137 -10.52 -14.67 0.62
N VAL A 138 -9.92 -15.74 0.11
CA VAL A 138 -8.77 -16.42 0.75
C VAL A 138 -7.60 -15.45 0.91
N MET A 139 -7.27 -14.68 -0.12
CA MET A 139 -6.18 -13.70 -0.05
C MET A 139 -6.51 -12.54 0.90
N THR A 140 -7.70 -11.96 0.82
CA THR A 140 -8.10 -10.84 1.70
C THR A 140 -8.15 -11.27 3.17
N LEU A 141 -8.75 -12.43 3.47
CA LEU A 141 -8.85 -12.97 4.82
C LEU A 141 -7.50 -13.47 5.33
N GLY A 142 -6.77 -14.24 4.53
CA GLY A 142 -5.46 -14.78 4.90
C GLY A 142 -4.45 -13.68 5.22
N VAL A 143 -4.39 -12.61 4.40
CA VAL A 143 -3.53 -11.44 4.68
C VAL A 143 -3.98 -10.71 5.94
N GLY A 144 -5.28 -10.60 6.22
CA GLY A 144 -5.74 -9.91 7.43
C GLY A 144 -5.53 -10.72 8.71
N ILE A 145 -5.82 -12.03 8.68
CA ILE A 145 -5.65 -12.95 9.82
C ILE A 145 -4.18 -13.15 10.17
N SER A 146 -3.27 -13.09 9.19
CA SER A 146 -1.84 -13.16 9.48
C SER A 146 -1.36 -12.01 10.37
N ARG A 147 -2.03 -10.84 10.37
CA ARG A 147 -1.55 -9.66 11.11
C ARG A 147 -1.69 -9.77 12.63
N PRO A 148 -2.83 -10.23 13.19
CA PRO A 148 -2.93 -10.58 14.60
C PRO A 148 -2.04 -11.76 14.95
N TYR A 149 -1.98 -12.80 14.11
CA TYR A 149 -1.08 -13.95 14.35
C TYR A 149 0.39 -13.52 14.55
N LEU A 150 0.87 -12.63 13.69
CA LEU A 150 2.24 -12.10 13.74
C LEU A 150 2.45 -11.06 14.86
N GLY A 151 1.42 -10.75 15.67
CA GLY A 151 1.49 -9.85 16.82
C GLY A 151 1.58 -8.36 16.47
N VAL A 152 1.33 -7.98 15.21
CA VAL A 152 1.62 -6.62 14.70
C VAL A 152 0.40 -5.72 14.57
N HIS A 153 -0.81 -6.28 14.65
CA HIS A 153 -2.07 -5.54 14.61
C HIS A 153 -3.12 -6.19 15.49
N PHE A 154 -3.97 -5.36 16.09
CA PHE A 154 -5.19 -5.85 16.73
C PHE A 154 -6.25 -6.28 15.69
N PRO A 155 -7.14 -7.24 16.00
CA PRO A 155 -8.25 -7.63 15.14
C PRO A 155 -9.14 -6.45 14.71
N SER A 156 -9.44 -5.51 15.61
CA SER A 156 -10.19 -4.28 15.28
C SER A 156 -9.51 -3.43 14.20
N GLN A 157 -8.17 -3.35 14.22
CA GLN A 157 -7.39 -2.63 13.22
C GLN A 157 -7.45 -3.30 11.83
N VAL A 158 -7.55 -4.64 11.80
CA VAL A 158 -7.74 -5.42 10.57
C VAL A 158 -9.14 -5.20 10.00
N ILE A 159 -10.17 -5.32 10.86
CA ILE A 159 -11.57 -5.11 10.48
C ILE A 159 -11.76 -3.71 9.90
N LEU A 160 -11.26 -2.68 10.58
CA LEU A 160 -11.34 -1.31 10.07
C LEU A 160 -10.60 -1.15 8.73
N GLY A 161 -9.43 -1.79 8.57
CA GLY A 161 -8.70 -1.81 7.31
C GLY A 161 -9.53 -2.40 6.16
N TRP A 162 -10.21 -3.54 6.38
CA TRP A 162 -11.11 -4.11 5.40
C TRP A 162 -12.31 -3.21 5.10
N LEU A 163 -12.96 -2.64 6.11
CA LEU A 163 -14.11 -1.75 5.92
C LEU A 163 -13.75 -0.53 5.07
N ILE A 164 -12.61 0.11 5.36
CA ILE A 164 -12.12 1.24 4.56
C ILE A 164 -11.80 0.80 3.14
N GLY A 165 -11.08 -0.32 2.97
CA GLY A 165 -10.74 -0.83 1.64
C GLY A 165 -11.98 -1.13 0.80
N ILE A 166 -12.99 -1.78 1.38
CA ILE A 166 -14.29 -2.06 0.74
C ILE A 166 -15.02 -0.75 0.38
N ALA A 167 -15.04 0.24 1.28
CA ALA A 167 -15.63 1.54 0.99
C ALA A 167 -14.93 2.23 -0.21
N VAL A 168 -13.60 2.18 -0.27
CA VAL A 168 -12.83 2.69 -1.42
C VAL A 168 -13.17 1.93 -2.69
N ILE A 169 -13.34 0.59 -2.65
CA ILE A 169 -13.76 -0.20 -3.82
C ILE A 169 -15.14 0.23 -4.33
N ILE A 170 -16.11 0.40 -3.42
CA ILE A 170 -17.46 0.84 -3.77
C ILE A 170 -17.40 2.20 -4.47
N CYS A 171 -16.70 3.17 -3.89
CA CYS A 171 -16.51 4.49 -4.49
C CYS A 171 -15.77 4.39 -5.84
N PHE A 172 -14.70 3.60 -5.91
CA PHE A 172 -13.90 3.42 -7.11
C PHE A 172 -14.78 2.90 -8.26
N ILE A 173 -15.48 1.79 -8.07
CA ILE A 173 -16.35 1.20 -9.10
C ILE A 173 -17.52 2.13 -9.45
N ARG A 174 -18.11 2.82 -8.47
CA ARG A 174 -19.27 3.68 -8.67
C ARG A 174 -18.97 4.95 -9.47
N PHE A 175 -17.77 5.50 -9.31
CA PHE A 175 -17.39 6.79 -9.90
C PHE A 175 -16.38 6.68 -11.05
N GLU A 176 -15.68 5.55 -11.23
CA GLU A 176 -14.65 5.39 -12.27
C GLU A 176 -15.15 5.79 -13.67
N SER A 177 -16.30 5.28 -14.12
CA SER A 177 -16.83 5.60 -15.45
C SER A 177 -17.17 7.08 -15.62
N ALA A 178 -17.71 7.72 -14.58
CA ALA A 178 -18.04 9.15 -14.61
C ALA A 178 -16.78 10.01 -14.64
N VAL A 179 -15.79 9.69 -13.79
CA VAL A 179 -14.51 10.38 -13.72
C VAL A 179 -13.76 10.24 -15.04
N LEU A 180 -13.66 9.04 -15.61
CA LEU A 180 -12.97 8.81 -16.88
C LEU A 180 -13.67 9.55 -18.04
N SER A 181 -15.02 9.51 -18.11
CA SER A 181 -15.79 10.19 -19.15
C SER A 181 -15.71 11.71 -19.03
N TRP A 182 -15.60 12.24 -17.82
CA TRP A 182 -15.39 13.67 -17.58
C TRP A 182 -13.96 14.06 -17.98
N LEU A 183 -12.95 13.31 -17.52
CA LEU A 183 -11.54 13.58 -17.79
C LEU A 183 -11.23 13.51 -19.29
N SER A 184 -11.84 12.58 -20.03
CA SER A 184 -11.64 12.43 -21.47
C SER A 184 -12.16 13.60 -22.31
N LYS A 185 -13.03 14.46 -21.76
CA LYS A 185 -13.52 15.67 -22.45
C LYS A 185 -12.49 16.79 -22.48
N HIS A 186 -11.50 16.75 -21.59
CA HIS A 186 -10.48 17.79 -21.48
C HIS A 186 -9.26 17.50 -22.38
N LYS A 187 -8.59 18.57 -22.80
CA LYS A 187 -7.30 18.47 -23.51
C LYS A 187 -6.26 17.81 -22.61
N PHE A 188 -5.29 17.14 -23.20
CA PHE A 188 -4.22 16.45 -22.47
C PHE A 188 -3.50 17.34 -21.43
N SER A 189 -3.22 18.60 -21.75
CA SER A 189 -2.60 19.54 -20.80
C SER A 189 -3.45 19.79 -19.54
N HIS A 190 -4.77 19.80 -19.68
CA HIS A 190 -5.69 19.96 -18.57
C HIS A 190 -5.81 18.66 -17.76
N GLN A 191 -5.84 17.51 -18.43
CA GLN A 191 -5.79 16.20 -17.75
C GLN A 191 -4.53 16.07 -16.89
N LEU A 192 -3.39 16.49 -17.44
CA LEU A 192 -2.11 16.55 -16.75
C LEU A 192 -2.19 17.45 -15.50
N LEU A 193 -2.73 18.66 -15.65
CA LEU A 193 -2.89 19.60 -14.54
C LEU A 193 -3.81 19.03 -13.44
N ILE A 194 -4.90 18.37 -13.81
CA ILE A 194 -5.80 17.70 -12.86
C ILE A 194 -5.07 16.61 -12.08
N VAL A 195 -4.33 15.73 -12.76
CA VAL A 195 -3.57 14.65 -12.12
C VAL A 195 -2.49 15.19 -11.18
N LEU A 196 -1.76 16.23 -11.62
CA LEU A 196 -0.79 16.92 -10.77
C LEU A 196 -1.47 17.58 -9.55
N GLY A 197 -2.61 18.23 -9.75
CA GLY A 197 -3.41 18.81 -8.67
C GLY A 197 -3.88 17.79 -7.65
N CYS A 198 -4.37 16.62 -8.10
CA CYS A 198 -4.73 15.52 -7.21
C CYS A 198 -3.51 14.99 -6.43
N SER A 199 -2.37 14.84 -7.10
CA SER A 199 -1.11 14.44 -6.45
C SER A 199 -0.69 15.45 -5.38
N VAL A 200 -0.74 16.75 -5.66
CA VAL A 200 -0.44 17.81 -4.68
C VAL A 200 -1.41 17.75 -3.51
N LEU A 201 -2.71 17.57 -3.76
CA LEU A 201 -3.72 17.45 -2.69
C LEU A 201 -3.44 16.25 -1.78
N ILE A 202 -3.13 15.07 -2.33
CA ILE A 202 -2.75 13.89 -1.56
C ILE A 202 -1.53 14.18 -0.66
N PHE A 203 -0.51 14.82 -1.23
CA PHE A 203 0.70 15.17 -0.48
C PHE A 203 0.40 16.16 0.65
N LEU A 204 -0.39 17.21 0.39
CA LEU A 204 -0.75 18.22 1.39
C LEU A 204 -1.55 17.61 2.53
N LEU A 205 -2.59 16.82 2.22
CA LEU A 205 -3.41 16.16 3.24
C LEU A 205 -2.60 15.17 4.09
N GLY A 206 -1.72 14.39 3.46
CA GLY A 206 -0.83 13.48 4.19
C GLY A 206 0.22 14.20 5.03
N SER A 207 0.77 15.31 4.53
CA SER A 207 1.81 16.08 5.23
C SER A 207 1.24 16.92 6.37
N MET A 208 -0.03 17.33 6.30
CA MET A 208 -0.70 18.08 7.36
C MET A 208 -0.63 17.32 8.70
N PHE A 209 -0.94 16.03 8.70
CA PHE A 209 -0.89 15.22 9.91
C PHE A 209 0.56 14.99 10.40
N VAL A 210 1.53 14.87 9.50
CA VAL A 210 2.95 14.80 9.87
C VAL A 210 3.38 16.06 10.63
N LEU A 211 2.92 17.23 10.18
CA LEU A 211 3.20 18.51 10.84
C LEU A 211 2.48 18.63 12.19
N LEU A 212 1.21 18.22 12.26
CA LEU A 212 0.43 18.23 13.51
C LEU A 212 1.04 17.34 14.60
N LEU A 213 1.81 16.32 14.20
CA LEU A 213 2.46 15.38 15.11
C LEU A 213 3.91 15.67 15.42
N ASN A 214 4.44 16.82 15.00
CA ASN A 214 5.85 17.14 15.23
C ASN A 214 6.24 17.21 16.72
N THR A 215 5.27 17.41 17.61
CA THR A 215 5.41 17.51 19.07
C THR A 215 4.92 16.25 19.79
N TRP A 216 4.34 15.31 19.06
CA TRP A 216 3.88 14.06 19.66
C TRP A 216 5.09 13.17 19.96
N SER A 217 5.13 12.62 21.17
CA SER A 217 6.09 11.61 21.57
C SER A 217 5.37 10.31 21.97
N MET A 218 6.06 9.20 21.77
CA MET A 218 5.56 7.90 22.19
C MET A 218 5.49 7.85 23.72
N PRO A 219 4.40 7.38 24.33
CA PRO A 219 4.35 7.13 25.76
C PRO A 219 5.50 6.22 26.20
N ALA A 220 6.08 6.49 27.38
CA ALA A 220 7.27 5.79 27.88
C ALA A 220 7.07 4.27 27.96
N ASP A 221 5.89 3.82 28.42
CA ASP A 221 5.58 2.38 28.50
C ASP A 221 5.52 1.74 27.11
N TRP A 222 4.99 2.46 26.13
CA TRP A 222 4.96 1.96 24.75
C TRP A 222 6.37 1.87 24.18
N GLU A 223 7.20 2.88 24.42
CA GLU A 223 8.58 2.93 23.98
C GLU A 223 9.39 1.78 24.59
N SER A 224 9.25 1.54 25.89
CA SER A 224 9.89 0.43 26.61
C SER A 224 9.53 -0.92 25.99
N ASN A 225 8.24 -1.18 25.76
CA ASN A 225 7.78 -2.43 25.15
C ASN A 225 8.23 -2.57 23.69
N ALA A 226 8.12 -1.50 22.90
CA ALA A 226 8.50 -1.51 21.49
C ALA A 226 10.00 -1.75 21.29
N SER A 227 10.84 -1.30 22.23
CA SER A 227 12.30 -1.46 22.20
C SER A 227 12.77 -2.92 22.28
N LEU A 228 11.90 -3.82 22.76
CA LEU A 228 12.17 -5.27 22.78
C LEU A 228 12.24 -5.86 21.36
N TYR A 229 11.60 -5.23 20.38
CA TYR A 229 11.47 -5.73 19.00
C TYR A 229 12.08 -4.79 17.95
N LEU A 230 12.24 -3.51 18.27
CA LEU A 230 12.74 -2.49 17.37
C LEU A 230 14.09 -1.96 17.86
N PRO A 231 15.10 -1.80 16.97
CA PRO A 231 16.34 -1.12 17.30
C PRO A 231 16.11 0.25 17.94
N LEU A 232 16.95 0.68 18.89
CA LEU A 232 16.83 1.96 19.62
C LEU A 232 16.64 3.18 18.68
N ASP A 233 17.30 3.19 17.53
CA ASP A 233 17.16 4.25 16.51
C ASP A 233 15.79 4.26 15.80
N LYS A 234 14.98 3.22 15.98
CA LYS A 234 13.67 2.98 15.36
C LYS A 234 12.53 2.80 16.36
N VAL A 235 12.77 2.94 17.67
CA VAL A 235 11.75 2.77 18.71
C VAL A 235 10.72 3.91 18.65
N GLY A 236 11.17 5.13 18.39
CA GLY A 236 10.28 6.25 18.10
C GLY A 236 9.57 6.12 16.74
N LEU A 237 8.47 6.86 16.58
CA LEU A 237 7.78 6.98 15.29
C LEU A 237 8.71 7.59 14.25
N LYS A 238 9.26 6.75 13.37
CA LYS A 238 9.96 7.20 12.16
C LYS A 238 9.27 6.78 10.87
N SER A 239 8.34 5.81 10.91
CA SER A 239 7.88 5.12 9.69
C SER A 239 6.68 5.70 8.94
N TYR A 240 5.98 6.70 9.49
CA TYR A 240 4.95 7.43 8.72
C TYR A 240 5.22 8.93 8.70
N GLY A 241 6.48 9.29 8.54
CA GLY A 241 6.89 10.65 8.23
C GLY A 241 6.64 11.02 6.76
N LEU A 242 7.09 12.22 6.41
CA LEU A 242 6.94 12.83 5.08
C LEU A 242 7.32 11.89 3.92
N ALA A 243 8.28 11.00 4.12
CA ALA A 243 8.74 10.03 3.14
C ALA A 243 7.70 8.97 2.71
N SER A 244 6.82 8.54 3.62
CA SER A 244 5.74 7.60 3.30
C SER A 244 4.66 8.29 2.47
N VAL A 245 4.27 9.50 2.90
CA VAL A 245 3.34 10.38 2.16
C VAL A 245 3.88 10.68 0.77
N ALA A 246 5.15 11.06 0.67
CA ALA A 246 5.83 11.37 -0.57
C ALA A 246 5.89 10.15 -1.51
N GLY A 247 6.24 8.96 -1.00
CA GLY A 247 6.26 7.73 -1.78
C GLY A 247 4.89 7.34 -2.35
N ASN A 248 3.83 7.36 -1.52
CA ASN A 248 2.46 7.08 -1.97
C ASN A 248 1.98 8.09 -3.03
N THR A 249 2.31 9.38 -2.82
CA THR A 249 2.03 10.45 -3.77
C THR A 249 2.75 10.21 -5.10
N GLY A 250 4.05 9.88 -5.06
CA GLY A 250 4.86 9.56 -6.23
C GLY A 250 4.28 8.38 -7.00
N SER A 251 3.90 7.30 -6.31
CA SER A 251 3.22 6.16 -6.93
C SER A 251 1.91 6.55 -7.61
N PHE A 252 1.05 7.32 -6.95
CA PHE A 252 -0.20 7.79 -7.53
C PHE A 252 0.05 8.57 -8.83
N LEU A 253 0.96 9.56 -8.78
CA LEU A 253 1.30 10.36 -9.94
C LEU A 253 1.92 9.51 -11.06
N GLY A 254 2.83 8.59 -10.73
CA GLY A 254 3.51 7.76 -11.73
C GLY A 254 2.54 6.82 -12.46
N VAL A 255 1.61 6.18 -11.72
CA VAL A 255 0.58 5.31 -12.33
C VAL A 255 -0.36 6.13 -13.20
N THR A 256 -0.91 7.23 -12.69
CA THR A 256 -1.90 8.05 -13.40
C THR A 256 -1.30 8.77 -14.61
N MET A 257 -0.09 9.30 -14.49
CA MET A 257 0.68 9.85 -15.60
C MET A 257 0.97 8.80 -16.66
N GLY A 258 1.44 7.61 -16.25
CA GLY A 258 1.68 6.50 -17.16
C GLY A 258 0.42 6.10 -17.91
N ALA A 259 -0.73 6.06 -17.22
CA ALA A 259 -2.03 5.76 -17.82
C ALA A 259 -2.44 6.81 -18.87
N LEU A 260 -2.29 8.10 -18.55
CA LEU A 260 -2.57 9.21 -19.47
C LEU A 260 -1.69 9.13 -20.72
N LEU A 261 -0.38 8.90 -20.54
CA LEU A 261 0.55 8.76 -21.67
C LEU A 261 0.24 7.54 -22.53
N MET A 262 -0.11 6.40 -21.91
CA MET A 262 -0.54 5.21 -22.64
C MET A 262 -1.83 5.45 -23.44
N SER A 263 -2.81 6.19 -22.89
CA SER A 263 -4.05 6.50 -23.61
C SER A 263 -3.87 7.35 -24.86
N ARG A 264 -2.73 8.07 -24.99
CA ARG A 264 -2.43 8.90 -26.15
C ARG A 264 -1.73 8.15 -27.28
N LYS A 265 -0.91 7.18 -26.93
CA LYS A 265 -0.07 6.48 -27.91
C LYS A 265 -0.81 5.28 -28.48
N GLU A 266 -0.98 4.25 -27.67
CA GLU A 266 -1.32 2.92 -28.15
C GLU A 266 -2.09 2.16 -27.08
N VAL A 267 -3.22 1.57 -27.48
CA VAL A 267 -3.88 0.58 -26.66
C VAL A 267 -3.30 -0.78 -27.03
N PHE A 268 -2.62 -1.44 -26.09
CA PHE A 268 -2.06 -2.76 -26.34
C PHE A 268 -3.00 -3.89 -25.89
N ASP A 269 -2.81 -5.06 -26.50
CA ASP A 269 -3.40 -6.32 -26.05
C ASP A 269 -2.46 -7.09 -25.11
N ALA A 270 -2.87 -7.26 -23.85
CA ALA A 270 -2.14 -8.06 -22.87
C ALA A 270 -2.23 -9.58 -23.14
N GLY A 271 -3.06 -10.01 -24.10
CA GLY A 271 -3.19 -11.39 -24.54
C GLY A 271 -1.98 -11.94 -25.30
N GLY A 272 -2.19 -13.01 -26.06
CA GLY A 272 -1.13 -13.76 -26.76
C GLY A 272 -0.85 -15.12 -26.13
N ILE A 273 0.08 -15.87 -26.73
CA ILE A 273 0.48 -17.22 -26.31
C ILE A 273 1.28 -17.19 -24.99
N TRP A 274 1.21 -18.29 -24.24
CA TRP A 274 1.67 -18.34 -22.85
C TRP A 274 3.16 -18.02 -22.67
N TRP A 275 4.04 -18.42 -23.60
CA TRP A 275 5.47 -18.13 -23.47
C TRP A 275 5.80 -16.66 -23.69
N ILE A 276 5.05 -15.93 -24.54
CA ILE A 276 5.22 -14.47 -24.70
C ILE A 276 4.80 -13.76 -23.41
N ARG A 277 3.72 -14.22 -22.77
CA ARG A 277 3.28 -13.71 -21.46
C ARG A 277 4.36 -13.92 -20.41
N LEU A 278 4.96 -15.12 -20.38
CA LEU A 278 6.04 -15.44 -19.46
C LEU A 278 7.27 -14.55 -19.72
N LEU A 279 7.66 -14.39 -20.98
CA LEU A 279 8.80 -13.57 -21.38
C LEU A 279 8.61 -12.09 -21.03
N ARG A 280 7.43 -11.51 -21.31
CA ARG A 280 7.09 -10.14 -20.88
C ARG A 280 7.18 -9.99 -19.37
N SER A 281 6.60 -10.94 -18.63
CA SER A 281 6.61 -10.91 -17.17
C SER A 281 8.04 -10.96 -16.63
N PHE A 282 8.87 -11.86 -17.16
CA PHE A 282 10.27 -11.99 -16.76
C PHE A 282 11.07 -10.71 -17.06
N ILE A 283 11.07 -10.23 -18.32
CA ILE A 283 11.81 -9.02 -18.72
C ILE A 283 11.34 -7.81 -17.90
N GLY A 284 10.02 -7.62 -17.79
CA GLY A 284 9.45 -6.49 -17.07
C GLY A 284 9.79 -6.50 -15.58
N LEU A 285 9.74 -7.66 -14.92
CA LEU A 285 10.13 -7.79 -13.51
C LEU A 285 11.63 -7.53 -13.34
N VAL A 286 12.49 -8.05 -14.21
CA VAL A 286 13.93 -7.77 -14.17
C VAL A 286 14.18 -6.26 -14.30
N CYS A 287 13.52 -5.58 -15.25
CA CYS A 287 13.62 -4.13 -15.38
C CYS A 287 13.17 -3.39 -14.12
N LEU A 288 12.03 -3.77 -13.52
CA LEU A 288 11.54 -3.14 -12.30
C LEU A 288 12.44 -3.40 -11.09
N ILE A 289 12.97 -4.62 -10.96
CA ILE A 289 13.89 -4.99 -9.86
C ILE A 289 15.19 -4.21 -10.00
N LEU A 290 15.77 -4.13 -11.20
CA LEU A 290 16.98 -3.33 -11.44
C LEU A 290 16.76 -1.85 -11.13
N LEU A 291 15.63 -1.29 -11.58
CA LEU A 291 15.28 0.10 -11.29
C LEU A 291 15.10 0.33 -9.77
N TYR A 292 14.33 -0.53 -9.10
CA TYR A 292 14.08 -0.44 -7.67
C TYR A 292 15.39 -0.55 -6.88
N SER A 293 16.21 -1.57 -7.15
CA SER A 293 17.48 -1.79 -6.47
C SER A 293 18.46 -0.65 -6.72
N GLY A 294 18.56 -0.15 -7.96
CA GLY A 294 19.39 1.01 -8.29
C GLY A 294 18.98 2.25 -7.50
N LEU A 295 17.68 2.52 -7.39
CA LEU A 295 17.14 3.63 -6.59
C LEU A 295 17.38 3.46 -5.08
N GLN A 296 17.49 2.22 -4.57
CA GLN A 296 17.84 1.98 -3.17
C GLN A 296 19.33 2.21 -2.90
N VAL A 297 20.21 1.81 -3.81
CA VAL A 297 21.68 1.93 -3.64
C VAL A 297 22.12 3.39 -3.51
N ILE A 298 21.53 4.29 -4.30
CA ILE A 298 21.87 5.72 -4.30
C ILE A 298 20.95 6.55 -3.39
N SER A 299 20.14 5.91 -2.55
CA SER A 299 19.19 6.61 -1.68
C SER A 299 19.93 7.47 -0.66
N PRO A 300 19.49 8.72 -0.45
CA PRO A 300 19.95 9.53 0.68
C PRO A 300 19.72 8.84 2.02
N ASP A 301 20.51 9.25 3.02
CA ASP A 301 20.32 8.81 4.40
C ASP A 301 18.92 9.17 4.91
N LYS A 302 18.30 8.25 5.66
CA LYS A 302 16.94 8.42 6.18
C LYS A 302 16.82 9.55 7.20
N SER A 303 17.91 9.96 7.84
CA SER A 303 17.98 11.12 8.73
C SER A 303 17.73 12.45 8.00
N MET A 304 17.98 12.51 6.69
CA MET A 304 17.76 13.70 5.86
C MET A 304 16.29 13.81 5.43
N ASN A 305 15.39 14.02 6.39
CA ASN A 305 13.92 13.92 6.25
C ASN A 305 13.34 14.43 4.91
N PHE A 306 13.60 15.69 4.55
CA PHE A 306 13.06 16.29 3.32
C PHE A 306 13.69 15.73 2.04
N LEU A 307 15.02 15.57 2.03
CA LEU A 307 15.74 15.03 0.87
C LEU A 307 15.33 13.56 0.62
N TYR A 308 15.27 12.76 1.69
CA TYR A 308 14.79 11.38 1.62
C TYR A 308 13.32 11.32 1.18
N ALA A 309 12.47 12.23 1.63
CA ALA A 309 11.08 12.30 1.18
C ALA A 309 10.99 12.64 -0.32
N GLY A 310 11.75 13.62 -0.80
CA GLY A 310 11.86 13.93 -2.23
C GLY A 310 12.36 12.75 -3.06
N TRP A 311 13.36 12.03 -2.56
CA TRP A 311 13.87 10.81 -3.17
C TRP A 311 12.81 9.71 -3.25
N ARG A 312 12.05 9.52 -2.17
CA ARG A 312 10.95 8.54 -2.11
C ARG A 312 9.84 8.91 -3.10
N PHE A 313 9.47 10.18 -3.20
CA PHE A 313 8.52 10.63 -4.23
C PHE A 313 9.03 10.27 -5.63
N LEU A 314 10.26 10.69 -5.96
CA LEU A 314 10.84 10.48 -7.29
C LEU A 314 10.97 8.99 -7.63
N GLY A 315 11.50 8.19 -6.70
CA GLY A 315 11.71 6.77 -6.91
C GLY A 315 10.39 6.03 -7.17
N PHE A 316 9.37 6.25 -6.35
CA PHE A 316 8.06 5.60 -6.54
C PHE A 316 7.32 6.13 -7.77
N TYR A 317 7.50 7.40 -8.13
CA TYR A 317 7.03 7.95 -9.40
C TYR A 317 7.66 7.24 -10.59
N LEU A 318 8.99 7.11 -10.62
CA LEU A 318 9.72 6.48 -11.71
C LEU A 318 9.37 5.00 -11.85
N ILE A 319 9.28 4.27 -10.73
CA ILE A 319 8.89 2.86 -10.73
C ILE A 319 7.48 2.68 -11.30
N ALA A 320 6.51 3.45 -10.80
CA ALA A 320 5.13 3.37 -11.24
C ALA A 320 4.95 3.79 -12.72
N LEU A 321 5.61 4.88 -13.12
CA LEU A 321 5.62 5.34 -14.51
C LEU A 321 6.27 4.30 -15.43
N SER A 322 7.35 3.69 -14.99
CA SER A 322 8.03 2.63 -15.76
C SER A 322 7.13 1.43 -15.94
N ALA A 323 6.46 1.00 -14.87
CA ALA A 323 5.56 -0.14 -14.91
C ALA A 323 4.38 0.07 -15.85
N VAL A 324 3.78 1.26 -15.83
CA VAL A 324 2.55 1.55 -16.58
C VAL A 324 2.82 2.01 -18.02
N PHE A 325 3.96 2.68 -18.28
CA PHE A 325 4.26 3.30 -19.57
C PHE A 325 5.57 2.82 -20.21
N LEU A 326 6.73 3.00 -19.56
CA LEU A 326 8.03 2.76 -20.23
C LEU A 326 8.26 1.30 -20.61
N ILE A 327 7.91 0.36 -19.72
CA ILE A 327 8.07 -1.08 -19.97
C ILE A 327 7.11 -1.57 -21.07
N PRO A 328 5.82 -1.21 -21.08
CA PRO A 328 4.95 -1.48 -22.22
C PRO A 328 5.49 -0.93 -23.55
N GLN A 329 6.05 0.28 -23.56
CA GLN A 329 6.67 0.86 -24.77
C GLN A 329 7.88 0.05 -25.23
N LEU A 330 8.69 -0.47 -24.29
CA LEU A 330 9.78 -1.40 -24.59
C LEU A 330 9.22 -2.69 -25.22
N PHE A 331 8.17 -3.29 -24.65
CA PHE A 331 7.57 -4.51 -25.21
C PHE A 331 7.00 -4.30 -26.61
N ILE A 332 6.41 -3.14 -26.91
CA ILE A 332 5.92 -2.81 -28.26
C ILE A 332 7.08 -2.73 -29.24
N ARG A 333 8.19 -2.06 -28.87
CA ARG A 333 9.42 -2.01 -29.70
C ARG A 333 10.05 -3.38 -29.92
N LEU A 334 9.94 -4.27 -28.95
CA LEU A 334 10.43 -5.66 -29.04
C LEU A 334 9.42 -6.62 -29.70
N ASN A 335 8.28 -6.12 -30.22
CA ASN A 335 7.19 -6.93 -30.78
C ASN A 335 6.62 -7.99 -29.81
N LEU A 336 6.76 -7.79 -28.51
CA LEU A 336 6.17 -8.63 -27.46
C LEU A 336 4.73 -8.20 -27.12
N LEU A 337 4.37 -6.96 -27.45
CA LEU A 337 3.02 -6.42 -27.39
C LEU A 337 2.54 -6.03 -28.79
N LYS A 338 1.34 -6.45 -29.15
CA LYS A 338 0.67 -5.98 -30.37
C LYS A 338 -0.21 -4.78 -30.04
N ASN A 339 -0.15 -3.75 -30.88
CA ASN A 339 -1.12 -2.67 -30.85
C ASN A 339 -2.49 -3.21 -31.25
N LYS A 340 -3.53 -2.82 -30.50
CA LYS A 340 -4.89 -2.89 -31.02
C LYS A 340 -5.05 -1.71 -31.97
N SER A 341 -5.20 -2.02 -33.26
CA SER A 341 -5.62 -1.09 -34.31
C SER A 341 -6.95 -0.44 -33.96
#